data_AF-A0A1G2W6V9-F1
#
_entry.id   AF-A0A1G2W6V9-F1
#
_cell.length_a   1.000
_cell.length_b   1.000
_cell.length_c   1.000
_cell.angle_alpha   90.00
_cell.angle_beta   90.00
_cell.angle_gamma   90.00
#
_symmetry.space_group_name_H-M   'P 1'
#
loop_
_entity.id
_entity.type
_entity.pdbx_description
1 polymer ?
#
loop_
_entity_poly.entity_id
_entity_poly.type
_entity_poly.pdbx_seq_one_letter_code
_entity_poly.pdbx_strand_id
1 'polypeptide(L)'
;MIAFDPATFAAGALSFALAFLAAGGFTLIFKAIYRWITPHDEGALIRSGNMAAAVALGGALLGYVIPLASALAHTATLPEFVAWAILAGVIQIVTFWVVRRVALPDVSARIERGEMSTALYLLSISLAVGILNAACMTA
;
A
#
# COMPACT_ATOMS: atom_id res chain seq x y z
N MET A 1 37.97 -4.02 -17.34
CA MET A 1 37.07 -5.02 -16.72
C MET A 1 36.81 -4.53 -15.30
N ILE A 2 35.60 -4.08 -14.97
CA ILE A 2 35.29 -3.62 -13.61
C ILE A 2 35.29 -4.88 -12.74
N ALA A 3 36.30 -5.04 -11.89
CA ALA A 3 36.33 -6.12 -10.92
C ALA A 3 35.23 -5.86 -9.88
N PHE A 4 34.52 -6.90 -9.47
CA PHE A 4 33.58 -6.81 -8.35
C PHE A 4 34.33 -6.39 -7.09
N ASP A 5 33.86 -5.33 -6.44
CA ASP A 5 34.41 -4.84 -5.18
C ASP A 5 33.45 -5.20 -4.03
N PRO A 6 33.82 -6.18 -3.17
CA PRO A 6 32.97 -6.63 -2.07
C PRO A 6 32.66 -5.54 -1.04
N ALA A 7 33.56 -4.57 -0.85
CA ALA A 7 33.39 -3.55 0.18
C ALA A 7 32.32 -2.53 -0.20
N THR A 8 32.34 -2.05 -1.45
CA THR A 8 31.29 -1.18 -1.99
C THR A 8 29.95 -1.89 -2.11
N PHE A 9 29.94 -3.18 -2.49
CA PHE A 9 28.73 -3.99 -2.47
C PHE A 9 28.16 -4.12 -1.05
N ALA A 10 28.98 -4.43 -0.05
CA ALA A 10 28.52 -4.59 1.34
C ALA A 10 27.90 -3.29 1.89
N ALA A 11 28.50 -2.14 1.60
CA ALA A 11 27.95 -0.84 1.97
C ALA A 11 26.59 -0.59 1.29
N GLY A 12 26.49 -0.83 -0.02
CA GLY A 12 25.23 -0.69 -0.77
C GLY A 12 24.14 -1.66 -0.30
N ALA A 13 24.52 -2.90 0.04
CA ALA A 13 23.61 -3.92 0.55
C ALA A 13 23.02 -3.53 1.91
N LEU A 14 23.80 -2.89 2.78
CA LEU A 14 23.31 -2.38 4.06
C LEU A 14 22.28 -1.26 3.86
N SER A 15 22.58 -0.28 2.99
CA SER A 15 21.64 0.80 2.66
C SER A 15 20.34 0.27 2.04
N PHE A 16 20.45 -0.69 1.13
CA PHE A 16 19.30 -1.39 0.56
C PHE A 16 18.47 -2.08 1.65
N ALA A 17 19.11 -2.85 2.54
CA ALA A 17 18.40 -3.58 3.60
C ALA A 17 17.64 -2.63 4.53
N LEU A 18 18.24 -1.50 4.91
CA LEU A 18 17.58 -0.49 5.73
C LEU A 18 16.35 0.12 5.03
N ALA A 19 16.49 0.51 3.76
CA ALA A 19 15.38 1.05 2.97
C ALA A 19 14.25 0.02 2.79
N PHE A 20 14.61 -1.23 2.47
CA PHE A 20 13.66 -2.32 2.30
C PHE A 20 12.92 -2.66 3.59
N LEU A 21 13.62 -2.73 4.72
CA LEU A 21 13.02 -2.97 6.04
C LEU A 21 12.12 -1.81 6.46
N ALA A 22 12.51 -0.56 6.21
CA ALA A 22 11.68 0.59 6.50
C ALA A 22 10.38 0.57 5.68
N ALA A 23 10.49 0.40 4.36
CA ALA A 23 9.33 0.35 3.48
C ALA A 23 8.43 -0.86 3.73
N GLY A 24 9.02 -2.03 3.95
CA GLY A 24 8.30 -3.23 4.38
C GLY A 24 7.57 -3.00 5.72
N GLY A 25 8.24 -2.37 6.68
CA GLY A 25 7.68 -1.98 7.97
C GLY A 25 6.45 -1.07 7.82
N PHE A 26 6.57 0.01 7.04
CA PHE A 26 5.45 0.91 6.75
C PHE A 26 4.30 0.20 6.02
N THR A 27 4.60 -0.70 5.08
CA THR A 27 3.59 -1.50 4.39
C THR A 27 2.83 -2.41 5.36
N LEU A 28 3.52 -3.05 6.31
CA LEU A 28 2.88 -3.88 7.33
C LEU A 28 2.07 -3.06 8.33
N ILE A 29 2.56 -1.87 8.71
CA ILE A 29 1.83 -0.93 9.57
C ILE A 29 0.55 -0.47 8.85
N PHE A 30 0.65 -0.04 7.60
CA PHE A 30 -0.50 0.32 6.78
C PHE A 30 -1.50 -0.82 6.68
N LYS A 31 -1.06 -2.05 6.40
CA LYS A 31 -1.92 -3.24 6.40
C LYS A 31 -2.67 -3.43 7.73
N ALA A 32 -1.99 -3.23 8.86
CA ALA A 32 -2.59 -3.37 10.17
C ALA A 32 -3.63 -2.28 10.45
N ILE A 33 -3.30 -1.02 10.11
CA ILE A 33 -4.22 0.12 10.23
C ILE A 33 -5.44 -0.06 9.32
N TYR A 34 -5.21 -0.46 8.07
CA TYR A 34 -6.27 -0.67 7.08
C TYR A 34 -7.28 -1.72 7.58
N ARG A 35 -6.80 -2.89 8.02
CA ARG A 35 -7.64 -3.95 8.61
C ARG A 35 -8.44 -3.48 9.83
N TRP A 36 -7.86 -2.60 10.65
CA TRP A 36 -8.52 -2.09 11.84
C TRP A 36 -9.61 -1.06 11.52
N ILE A 37 -9.43 -0.28 10.45
CA ILE A 37 -10.39 0.74 10.01
C ILE A 37 -11.51 0.15 9.16
N THR A 38 -11.23 -0.92 8.39
CA THR A 38 -12.25 -1.57 7.56
C THR A 38 -13.30 -2.27 8.43
N PRO A 39 -14.60 -2.14 8.12
CA PRO A 39 -15.67 -2.75 8.92
C PRO A 39 -15.66 -4.29 8.97
N HIS A 40 -15.07 -4.95 7.98
CA HIS A 40 -15.02 -6.41 7.88
C HIS A 40 -13.65 -6.96 8.28
N ASP A 41 -13.62 -8.17 8.84
CA ASP A 41 -12.36 -8.86 9.14
C ASP A 41 -11.79 -9.54 7.88
N GLU A 42 -10.97 -8.80 7.16
CA GLU A 42 -10.28 -9.27 5.97
C GLU A 42 -9.41 -10.49 6.27
N GLY A 43 -8.83 -10.57 7.46
CA GLY A 43 -7.98 -11.68 7.86
C GLY A 43 -8.78 -12.97 8.05
N ALA A 44 -9.97 -12.89 8.65
CA ALA A 44 -10.89 -14.02 8.75
C ALA A 44 -11.44 -14.43 7.37
N LEU A 45 -11.87 -13.46 6.56
CA LEU A 45 -12.42 -13.68 5.22
C LEU A 45 -11.40 -14.33 4.28
N ILE A 46 -10.15 -13.87 4.28
CA ILE A 46 -9.09 -14.47 3.45
C ILE A 46 -8.81 -15.91 3.91
N ARG A 47 -8.79 -16.16 5.23
CA ARG A 47 -8.60 -17.51 5.78
C ARG A 47 -9.76 -18.46 5.47
N SER A 48 -10.98 -17.95 5.28
CA SER A 48 -12.13 -18.73 4.84
C SER A 48 -12.22 -18.90 3.31
N GLY A 49 -11.23 -18.41 2.55
CA GLY A 49 -11.18 -18.55 1.09
C GLY A 49 -11.92 -17.46 0.31
N ASN A 50 -12.29 -16.35 0.95
CA ASN A 50 -12.92 -15.24 0.25
C ASN A 50 -11.90 -14.47 -0.62
N MET A 51 -11.96 -14.73 -1.92
CA MET A 51 -11.07 -14.10 -2.91
C MET A 51 -11.32 -12.59 -3.07
N ALA A 52 -12.55 -12.11 -2.87
CA ALA A 52 -12.87 -10.69 -2.95
C ALA A 52 -12.17 -9.91 -1.84
N ALA A 53 -12.14 -10.43 -0.62
CA ALA A 53 -11.39 -9.84 0.49
C ALA A 53 -9.88 -9.81 0.20
N ALA A 54 -9.32 -10.89 -0.36
CA ALA A 54 -7.92 -10.95 -0.75
C ALA A 54 -7.56 -9.91 -1.82
N VAL A 55 -8.39 -9.76 -2.84
CA VAL A 55 -8.18 -8.80 -3.93
C VAL A 55 -8.36 -7.36 -3.47
N ALA A 56 -9.37 -7.08 -2.64
CA ALA A 56 -9.58 -5.73 -2.10
C ALA A 56 -8.40 -5.29 -1.21
N LEU A 57 -7.98 -6.14 -0.25
CA LEU A 57 -6.84 -5.85 0.60
C LEU A 57 -5.54 -5.78 -0.20
N GLY A 58 -5.32 -6.73 -1.12
CA GLY A 58 -4.15 -6.73 -2.00
C GLY A 58 -4.07 -5.46 -2.85
N GLY A 59 -5.20 -5.02 -3.40
CA GLY A 59 -5.30 -3.77 -4.15
C GLY A 59 -5.01 -2.53 -3.30
N ALA A 60 -5.49 -2.49 -2.05
CA ALA A 60 -5.15 -1.44 -1.08
C ALA A 60 -3.64 -1.37 -0.81
N LEU A 61 -3.01 -2.53 -0.60
CA LEU A 61 -1.56 -2.63 -0.36
C LEU A 61 -0.75 -2.19 -1.59
N LEU A 62 -1.10 -2.67 -2.79
CA LEU A 62 -0.41 -2.27 -4.01
C LEU A 62 -0.56 -0.76 -4.26
N GLY A 63 -1.76 -0.22 -4.06
CA GLY A 63 -2.01 1.22 -4.16
C GLY A 63 -1.17 2.05 -3.19
N TYR A 64 -0.89 1.53 -1.99
CA TYR A 64 -0.02 2.19 -1.01
C TYR A 64 1.48 2.05 -1.32
N VAL A 65 1.92 0.88 -1.78
CA VAL A 65 3.34 0.61 -2.05
C VAL A 65 3.87 1.44 -3.22
N ILE A 66 3.03 1.78 -4.19
CA ILE A 66 3.42 2.62 -5.34
C ILE A 66 3.97 4.00 -4.91
N PRO A 67 3.23 4.85 -4.16
CA PRO A 67 3.76 6.10 -3.65
C PRO A 67 4.88 5.90 -2.62
N LEU A 68 4.86 4.82 -1.84
CA LEU A 68 5.96 4.50 -0.92
C LEU A 68 7.28 4.25 -1.66
N ALA A 69 7.22 3.55 -2.80
CA ALA A 69 8.38 3.33 -3.66
C ALA A 69 8.87 4.64 -4.31
N SER A 70 7.95 5.53 -4.71
CA SER A 70 8.29 6.88 -5.19
C SER A 70 9.01 7.68 -4.09
N ALA A 71 8.50 7.65 -2.85
CA ALA A 71 9.15 8.31 -1.72
C ALA A 71 10.58 7.79 -1.48
N LEU A 72 10.82 6.48 -1.54
CA LEU A 72 12.19 5.94 -1.44
C LEU A 72 13.13 6.46 -2.55
N ALA A 73 12.61 6.64 -3.76
CA ALA A 73 13.40 7.06 -4.92
C ALA A 73 13.73 8.56 -4.90
N HIS A 74 12.91 9.37 -4.23
CA HIS A 74 12.98 10.84 -4.32
C HIS A 74 13.34 11.55 -3.01
N THR A 75 13.34 10.86 -1.87
CA THR A 75 13.67 11.47 -0.57
C THR A 75 15.16 11.39 -0.24
N ALA A 76 15.69 12.47 0.35
CA ALA A 76 17.10 12.54 0.73
C ALA A 76 17.35 12.04 2.16
N THR A 77 16.31 12.04 3.01
CA THR A 77 16.44 11.73 4.43
C THR A 77 15.33 10.81 4.95
N LEU A 78 15.63 10.02 5.98
CA LEU A 78 14.64 9.11 6.60
C LEU A 78 13.40 9.84 7.15
N PRO A 79 13.49 10.99 7.83
CA PRO A 79 12.29 11.69 8.31
C PRO A 79 11.37 12.17 7.18
N GLU A 80 11.95 12.59 6.06
CA GLU A 80 11.21 12.98 4.86
C GLU A 80 10.45 11.79 4.27
N PHE A 81 11.13 10.63 4.15
CA PHE A 81 10.50 9.38 3.75
C PHE A 81 9.32 9.00 4.67
N VAL A 82 9.50 9.10 5.98
CA VAL A 82 8.43 8.82 6.96
C VAL A 82 7.22 9.74 6.74
N ALA A 83 7.44 11.03 6.51
CA ALA A 83 6.35 11.98 6.26
C ALA A 83 5.55 11.60 5.00
N TRP A 84 6.24 11.26 3.90
CA TRP A 84 5.59 10.79 2.67
C TRP A 84 4.88 9.46 2.84
N ALA A 85 5.48 8.50 3.55
CA ALA A 85 4.88 7.22 3.86
C ALA A 85 3.57 7.37 4.65
N ILE A 86 3.53 8.32 5.59
CA ILE A 86 2.31 8.65 6.35
C ILE A 86 1.28 9.30 5.44
N LEU A 87 1.65 10.32 4.68
CA LEU A 87 0.73 11.04 3.78
C LEU A 87 0.11 10.10 2.74
N ALA A 88 0.91 9.22 2.14
CA ALA A 88 0.44 8.20 1.22
C ALA A 88 -0.58 7.27 1.86
N GLY A 89 -0.33 6.85 3.10
CA GLY A 89 -1.23 5.97 3.84
C GLY A 89 -2.56 6.67 4.16
N VAL A 90 -2.50 7.94 4.58
CA VAL A 90 -3.68 8.77 4.85
C VAL A 90 -4.53 8.91 3.58
N ILE A 91 -3.92 9.25 2.45
CA ILE A 91 -4.64 9.37 1.16
C ILE A 91 -5.34 8.05 0.83
N GLN A 92 -4.66 6.91 0.99
CA GLN A 92 -5.24 5.60 0.69
C GLN A 92 -6.43 5.25 1.58
N ILE A 93 -6.36 5.57 2.88
CA ILE A 93 -7.47 5.39 3.82
C ILE A 93 -8.64 6.31 3.47
N VAL A 94 -8.35 7.58 3.15
CA VAL A 94 -9.37 8.55 2.74
C VAL A 94 -10.07 8.07 1.46
N THR A 95 -9.32 7.56 0.48
CA THR A 95 -9.87 6.97 -0.75
C THR A 95 -10.85 5.84 -0.45
N PHE A 96 -10.48 4.88 0.41
CA PHE A 96 -11.40 3.82 0.81
C PHE A 96 -12.69 4.38 1.45
N TRP A 97 -12.56 5.35 2.35
CA TRP A 97 -13.70 6.01 2.98
C TRP A 97 -14.60 6.75 1.98
N VAL A 98 -14.02 7.46 1.03
CA VAL A 98 -14.77 8.18 -0.02
C VAL A 98 -15.52 7.18 -0.91
N VAL A 99 -14.87 6.11 -1.36
CA VAL A 99 -15.52 5.07 -2.16
C VAL A 99 -16.67 4.45 -1.38
N ARG A 100 -16.44 4.09 -0.12
CA ARG A 100 -17.49 3.57 0.75
C ARG A 100 -18.64 4.55 0.94
N ARG A 101 -18.38 5.85 1.11
CA ARG A 101 -19.46 6.82 1.42
C ARG A 101 -20.25 7.27 0.21
N VAL A 102 -19.58 7.41 -0.95
CA VAL A 102 -20.15 8.10 -2.12
C VAL A 102 -20.49 7.11 -3.23
N ALA A 103 -19.60 6.17 -3.53
CA ALA A 103 -19.77 5.28 -4.68
C ALA A 103 -20.47 3.96 -4.31
N LEU A 104 -20.09 3.35 -3.19
CA LEU A 104 -20.53 2.01 -2.77
C LEU A 104 -20.73 1.93 -1.23
N PRO A 105 -21.86 2.42 -0.69
CA PRO A 105 -22.21 2.34 0.74
C PRO A 105 -22.13 0.95 1.36
N ASP A 106 -22.45 -0.08 0.59
CA ASP A 106 -22.52 -1.47 1.00
C ASP A 106 -21.24 -2.26 0.67
N VAL A 107 -20.13 -1.57 0.30
CA VAL A 107 -18.89 -2.21 -0.14
C VAL A 107 -18.42 -3.33 0.78
N SER A 108 -18.49 -3.14 2.11
CA SER A 108 -18.05 -4.16 3.07
C SER A 108 -18.92 -5.41 3.02
N ALA A 109 -20.25 -5.25 2.94
CA ALA A 109 -21.16 -6.38 2.83
C ALA A 109 -20.99 -7.14 1.50
N ARG A 110 -20.68 -6.41 0.41
CA ARG A 110 -20.37 -7.02 -0.91
C ARG A 110 -19.08 -7.83 -0.87
N ILE A 111 -18.04 -7.33 -0.20
CA ILE A 111 -16.78 -8.05 0.01
C ILE A 111 -17.01 -9.29 0.87
N GLU A 112 -17.78 -9.20 1.95
CA GLU A 112 -18.13 -10.36 2.79
C GLU A 112 -18.86 -11.46 1.99
N ARG A 113 -19.72 -11.08 1.04
CA ARG A 113 -20.39 -12.01 0.11
C ARG A 113 -19.48 -12.57 -1.00
N GLY A 114 -18.23 -12.13 -1.09
CA GLY A 114 -17.29 -12.62 -2.10
C GLY A 114 -17.49 -12.00 -3.48
N GLU A 115 -18.11 -10.82 -3.58
CA GLU A 115 -18.36 -10.17 -4.87
C GLU A 115 -17.08 -9.62 -5.50
N MET A 116 -16.54 -10.36 -6.47
CA MET A 116 -15.28 -10.03 -7.15
C MET A 116 -15.31 -8.72 -7.93
N SER A 117 -16.46 -8.33 -8.50
CA SER A 117 -16.61 -7.06 -9.21
C SER A 117 -16.34 -5.86 -8.30
N THR A 118 -16.83 -5.92 -7.06
CA THR A 118 -16.58 -4.91 -6.03
C THR A 118 -15.12 -4.86 -5.62
N ALA A 119 -14.51 -6.02 -5.40
CA ALA A 119 -13.11 -6.11 -5.05
C ALA A 119 -12.19 -5.54 -6.14
N LEU A 120 -12.47 -5.87 -7.40
CA LEU A 120 -11.69 -5.39 -8.54
C LEU A 120 -11.86 -3.88 -8.74
N TYR A 121 -13.07 -3.36 -8.52
CA TYR A 121 -13.33 -1.91 -8.55
C TYR A 121 -12.53 -1.17 -7.45
N LEU A 122 -12.56 -1.67 -6.21
CA LEU A 122 -11.75 -1.12 -5.11
C LEU A 122 -10.25 -1.18 -5.41
N LEU A 123 -9.76 -2.33 -5.90
CA LEU A 123 -8.37 -2.48 -6.31
C LEU A 123 -8.00 -1.44 -7.38
N SER A 124 -8.84 -1.26 -8.40
CA SER A 124 -8.57 -0.35 -9.51
C SER A 124 -8.49 1.10 -9.06
N ILE A 125 -9.41 1.53 -8.19
CA ILE A 125 -9.38 2.88 -7.60
C ILE A 125 -8.15 3.07 -6.72
N SER A 126 -7.85 2.07 -5.90
CA SER A 126 -6.67 2.09 -5.03
C SER A 126 -5.38 2.27 -5.84
N LEU A 127 -5.22 1.52 -6.93
CA LEU A 127 -4.09 1.66 -7.84
C LEU A 127 -4.07 3.02 -8.52
N ALA A 128 -5.20 3.50 -9.03
CA ALA A 128 -5.29 4.80 -9.69
C ALA A 128 -4.84 5.93 -8.74
N VAL A 129 -5.34 5.95 -7.51
CA VAL A 129 -4.92 6.94 -6.50
C VAL A 129 -3.46 6.78 -6.12
N GLY A 130 -2.98 5.54 -5.94
CA GLY A 130 -1.59 5.27 -5.63
C GLY A 130 -0.63 5.81 -6.70
N ILE A 131 -0.95 5.57 -7.97
CA ILE A 131 -0.17 6.06 -9.12
C ILE A 131 -0.18 7.59 -9.16
N LEU A 132 -1.34 8.22 -9.00
CA LEU A 132 -1.44 9.69 -8.97
C LEU A 132 -0.64 10.29 -7.81
N ASN A 133 -0.74 9.68 -6.63
CA ASN A 133 0.01 10.10 -5.45
C ASN A 133 1.52 10.00 -5.70
N ALA A 134 1.99 8.89 -6.26
CA ALA A 134 3.39 8.72 -6.64
C ALA A 134 3.86 9.77 -7.64
N ALA A 135 3.05 10.07 -8.67
CA ALA A 135 3.37 11.08 -9.68
C ALA A 135 3.49 12.48 -9.07
N CYS A 136 2.61 12.84 -8.12
CA CYS A 136 2.66 14.12 -7.42
C CYS A 136 3.91 14.30 -6.55
N MET A 137 4.58 13.22 -6.13
CA MET A 137 5.86 13.31 -5.41
C MET A 137 7.05 13.61 -6.33
N THR A 138 6.89 13.39 -7.63
CA THR A 138 7.95 13.58 -8.64
C THR A 138 7.86 14.92 -9.37
N ALA A 139 6.78 15.66 -9.15
CA ALA A 139 6.48 16.95 -9.78
C ALA A 139 7.02 18.11 -8.95
#